data_AF-A0A950R3G9-F1
#
_entry.id   AF-A0A950R3G9-F1
#
_cell.length_a   1.000
_cell.length_b   1.000
_cell.length_c   1.000
_cell.angle_alpha   90.00
_cell.angle_beta   90.00
_cell.angle_gamma   90.00
#
_symmetry.space_group_name_H-M   'P 1'
#
loop_
_entity.id
_entity.type
_entity.pdbx_description
1 polymer ?
#
loop_
_entity_poly.entity_id
_entity_poly.type
_entity_poly.pdbx_seq_one_letter_code
_entity_poly.pdbx_strand_id
1 'polypeptide(L)'
;MPTTADQIVQTDFEREIQARIDAERARLRAEAGLARMREFKKPVERAFTGPERDYVTILFGGLTWKHEEMIKAVFRSSGYKCENIPTPVVADFQAGKEFGNNGQCNPTYLRSAIWCAICKGSNSRD
;
A
#
# COMPACT_ATOMS: atom_id res chain seq x y z
N MET A 1 -42.02 -27.30 -12.34
CA MET A 1 -41.02 -27.11 -13.41
C MET A 1 -41.30 -25.76 -14.04
N PRO A 2 -40.43 -24.74 -13.90
CA PRO A 2 -40.67 -23.45 -14.53
C PRO A 2 -40.72 -23.63 -16.05
N THR A 3 -41.70 -23.01 -16.70
CA THR A 3 -41.95 -23.15 -18.14
C THR A 3 -40.97 -22.26 -18.92
N THR A 4 -40.62 -22.64 -20.15
CA THR A 4 -39.64 -21.94 -21.00
C THR A 4 -39.90 -20.43 -21.15
N ALA A 5 -41.16 -20.00 -21.13
CA ALA A 5 -41.53 -18.59 -21.19
C ALA A 5 -41.14 -17.80 -19.93
N ASP A 6 -41.23 -18.42 -18.76
CA ASP A 6 -40.85 -17.81 -17.46
C ASP A 6 -39.34 -17.59 -17.39
N GLN A 7 -38.56 -18.54 -17.94
CA GLN A 7 -37.10 -18.42 -18.03
C GLN A 7 -36.65 -17.30 -18.98
N ILE A 8 -37.34 -17.12 -20.12
CA ILE A 8 -37.02 -16.07 -21.10
C ILE A 8 -37.28 -14.66 -20.53
N VAL A 9 -38.44 -14.47 -19.86
CA VAL A 9 -38.80 -13.19 -19.21
C VAL A 9 -37.81 -12.82 -18.10
N GLN A 10 -37.38 -13.83 -17.32
CA GLN A 10 -36.41 -13.62 -16.25
C GLN A 10 -35.04 -13.20 -16.79
N THR A 11 -34.59 -13.80 -17.91
CA THR A 11 -33.33 -13.40 -18.56
C THR A 11 -33.39 -12.00 -19.21
N ASP A 12 -34.52 -11.59 -19.77
CA ASP A 12 -34.65 -10.25 -20.36
C ASP A 12 -34.63 -9.15 -19.29
N PHE A 13 -35.29 -9.39 -18.16
CA PHE A 13 -35.29 -8.50 -17.00
C PHE A 13 -33.91 -8.40 -16.35
N GLU A 14 -33.21 -9.52 -16.18
CA GLU A 14 -31.84 -9.55 -15.68
C GLU A 14 -30.87 -8.75 -16.58
N ARG A 15 -31.02 -8.85 -17.91
CA ARG A 15 -30.23 -8.02 -18.84
C ARG A 15 -30.51 -6.53 -18.70
N GLU A 16 -31.77 -6.14 -18.50
CA GLU A 16 -32.13 -4.73 -18.30
C GLU A 16 -31.55 -4.18 -17.00
N ILE A 17 -31.63 -4.95 -15.92
CA ILE A 17 -30.99 -4.61 -14.64
C ILE A 17 -29.48 -4.46 -14.82
N GLN A 18 -28.84 -5.41 -15.50
CA GLN A 18 -27.40 -5.39 -15.72
C GLN A 18 -26.99 -4.15 -16.52
N ALA A 19 -27.74 -3.80 -17.57
CA ALA A 19 -27.50 -2.60 -18.36
C ALA A 19 -27.62 -1.31 -17.53
N ARG A 20 -28.61 -1.22 -16.65
CA ARG A 20 -28.79 -0.09 -15.72
C ARG A 20 -27.65 0.01 -14.71
N ILE A 21 -27.23 -1.13 -14.14
CA ILE A 21 -26.09 -1.19 -13.22
C ILE A 21 -24.82 -0.73 -13.94
N ASP A 22 -24.56 -1.20 -15.15
CA ASP A 22 -23.35 -0.85 -15.89
C ASP A 22 -23.32 0.62 -16.31
N ALA A 23 -24.47 1.19 -16.69
CA ALA A 23 -24.61 2.62 -16.98
C ALA A 23 -24.32 3.49 -15.75
N GLU A 24 -24.90 3.16 -14.59
CA GLU A 24 -24.67 3.91 -13.35
C GLU A 24 -23.22 3.75 -12.87
N ARG A 25 -22.66 2.55 -13.00
CA ARG A 25 -21.26 2.29 -12.66
C ARG A 25 -20.30 3.07 -13.56
N ALA A 26 -20.64 3.25 -14.84
CA ALA A 26 -19.87 4.10 -15.74
C ALA A 26 -19.95 5.58 -15.33
N ARG A 27 -21.14 6.09 -14.97
CA ARG A 27 -21.32 7.47 -14.48
C ARG A 27 -20.49 7.74 -13.22
N LEU A 28 -20.61 6.87 -12.21
CA LEU A 28 -19.89 7.00 -10.94
C LEU A 28 -18.37 6.91 -11.13
N ARG A 29 -17.89 6.06 -12.04
CA ARG A 29 -16.46 5.97 -12.36
C ARG A 29 -15.95 7.23 -13.05
N ALA A 30 -16.75 7.86 -13.91
CA ALA A 30 -16.38 9.13 -14.55
C ALA A 30 -16.31 10.26 -13.53
N GLU A 31 -17.31 10.36 -12.64
CA GLU A 31 -17.37 11.36 -11.56
C GLU A 31 -16.20 11.21 -10.57
N ALA A 32 -15.84 9.98 -10.20
CA ALA A 32 -14.70 9.70 -9.32
C ALA A 32 -13.32 9.85 -10.00
N GLY A 33 -13.26 10.24 -11.28
CA GLY A 33 -12.01 10.34 -12.03
C GLY A 33 -11.33 8.97 -12.31
N LEU A 34 -12.07 7.87 -12.14
CA LEU A 34 -11.60 6.49 -12.31
C LEU A 34 -11.81 5.94 -13.73
N ALA A 35 -12.11 6.82 -14.70
CA ALA A 35 -12.34 6.45 -16.10
C ALA A 35 -11.19 5.64 -16.74
N ARG A 36 -9.98 5.79 -16.21
CA ARG A 36 -8.79 5.00 -16.60
C ARG A 36 -8.09 4.46 -15.36
N MET A 37 -8.67 3.43 -14.75
CA MET A 37 -8.04 2.73 -13.64
C MET A 37 -6.78 2.01 -14.14
N ARG A 38 -5.60 2.58 -13.84
CA ARG A 38 -4.34 1.85 -14.02
C ARG A 38 -4.25 0.87 -12.88
N GLU A 39 -4.28 -0.43 -13.19
CA GLU A 39 -3.95 -1.46 -12.20
C GLU A 39 -2.60 -1.13 -11.57
N PHE A 40 -2.55 -1.13 -10.24
CA PHE A 40 -1.29 -0.95 -9.54
C PHE A 40 -0.36 -2.09 -9.95
N LYS A 41 0.71 -1.76 -10.65
CA LYS A 41 1.81 -2.68 -10.91
C LYS A 41 2.90 -2.42 -9.89
N LYS A 42 3.29 -3.46 -9.16
CA LYS A 42 4.42 -3.38 -8.23
C LYS A 42 5.64 -2.82 -8.99
N PRO A 43 6.24 -1.72 -8.52
CA PRO A 43 7.48 -1.21 -9.10
C PRO A 43 8.58 -2.28 -9.04
N VAL A 44 9.45 -2.33 -10.04
CA VAL A 44 10.60 -3.23 -10.02
C VAL A 44 11.54 -2.81 -8.89
N GLU A 45 11.82 -3.73 -7.98
CA GLU A 45 12.75 -3.46 -6.88
C GLU A 45 14.16 -3.31 -7.42
N ARG A 46 14.79 -2.18 -7.10
CA ARG A 46 16.17 -1.90 -7.49
C ARG A 46 17.10 -2.54 -6.48
N ALA A 47 18.09 -3.27 -6.96
CA ALA A 47 19.16 -3.78 -6.10
C ALA A 47 19.85 -2.61 -5.36
N PHE A 48 20.34 -2.92 -4.16
CA PHE A 48 21.23 -2.05 -3.41
C PHE A 48 22.66 -2.33 -3.88
N THR A 49 23.29 -1.34 -4.53
CA THR A 49 24.66 -1.50 -5.06
C THR A 49 25.68 -0.87 -4.11
N GLY A 50 26.94 -1.36 -4.16
CA GLY A 50 28.02 -0.90 -3.28
C GLY A 50 28.19 0.64 -3.21
N PRO A 51 28.16 1.36 -4.35
CA PRO A 51 28.24 2.82 -4.36
C PRO A 51 27.09 3.53 -3.64
N GLU A 52 25.94 2.88 -3.46
CA GLU A 52 24.78 3.53 -2.84
C GLU A 52 24.88 3.62 -1.32
N ARG A 53 25.83 2.89 -0.74
CA ARG A 53 26.10 2.88 0.71
C ARG A 53 26.27 4.27 1.31
N ASP A 54 26.85 5.19 0.54
CA ASP A 54 27.20 6.53 1.03
C ASP A 54 26.00 7.47 1.11
N TYR A 55 24.90 7.20 0.39
CA TYR A 55 23.74 8.10 0.33
C TYR A 55 22.40 7.44 0.67
N VAL A 56 22.36 6.13 0.76
CA VAL A 56 21.18 5.37 1.14
C VAL A 56 21.09 5.26 2.65
N THR A 57 19.92 5.61 3.20
CA THR A 57 19.62 5.39 4.62
C THR A 57 18.71 4.18 4.78
N ILE A 58 19.14 3.23 5.61
CA ILE A 58 18.36 2.06 6.00
C ILE A 58 17.49 2.45 7.18
N LEU A 59 16.16 2.43 6.99
CA LEU A 59 15.19 2.64 8.04
C LEU A 59 14.67 1.31 8.53
N PHE A 60 14.64 1.09 9.84
CA PHE A 60 14.03 -0.10 10.44
C PHE A 60 13.25 0.26 11.72
N GLY A 61 12.28 -0.57 12.09
CA GLY A 61 11.47 -0.36 13.29
C GLY A 61 10.60 -1.56 13.61
N GLY A 62 9.88 -1.52 14.73
CA GLY A 62 8.95 -2.58 15.13
C GLY A 62 9.59 -3.72 15.93
N LEU A 63 10.83 -3.53 16.40
CA LEU A 63 11.50 -4.44 17.33
C LEU A 63 11.52 -3.83 18.73
N THR A 64 11.94 -4.59 19.74
CA THR A 64 12.20 -4.00 21.07
C THR A 64 13.32 -2.96 20.96
N TRP A 65 13.21 -1.85 21.70
CA TRP A 65 14.19 -0.74 21.68
C TRP A 65 15.66 -1.20 21.76
N LYS A 66 15.95 -2.23 22.58
CA LYS A 66 17.31 -2.79 22.72
C LYS A 66 17.83 -3.40 21.42
N HIS A 67 16.98 -4.12 20.70
CA HIS A 67 17.34 -4.73 19.42
C HIS A 67 17.56 -3.66 18.36
N GLU A 68 16.73 -2.62 18.35
CA GLU A 68 16.87 -1.52 17.41
C GLU A 68 18.21 -0.78 17.60
N GLU A 69 18.57 -0.46 18.85
CA GLU A 69 19.86 0.17 19.16
C GLU A 69 21.06 -0.74 18.84
N MET A 70 20.95 -2.05 19.13
CA MET A 70 21.99 -3.02 18.76
C MET A 70 22.20 -3.08 17.24
N ILE A 71 21.11 -3.17 16.48
CA ILE A 71 21.14 -3.21 15.01
C ILE A 71 21.73 -1.89 14.46
N LYS A 72 21.33 -0.75 15.03
CA LYS A 72 21.86 0.57 14.68
C LYS A 72 23.37 0.62 14.85
N ALA A 73 23.88 0.13 15.99
CA ALA A 73 25.31 0.10 16.29
C ALA A 73 26.09 -0.77 15.29
N VAL A 74 25.58 -1.97 14.97
CA VAL A 74 26.24 -2.92 14.04
C VAL A 74 26.29 -2.38 12.61
N PHE A 75 25.21 -1.76 12.13
CA PHE A 75 25.18 -1.19 10.78
C PHE A 75 26.07 0.06 10.67
N ARG A 76 26.06 0.92 11.69
CA ARG A 76 26.96 2.09 11.75
C ARG A 76 28.43 1.67 11.83
N SER A 77 28.78 0.67 12.64
CA SER A 77 30.16 0.17 12.71
C SER A 77 30.64 -0.43 11.39
N SER A 78 29.71 -1.01 10.63
CA SER A 78 30.01 -1.54 9.30
C SER A 78 30.25 -0.41 8.29
N GLY A 79 29.70 0.79 8.49
CA GLY A 79 29.78 1.93 7.55
C GLY A 79 28.49 2.18 6.77
N TYR A 80 27.34 1.68 7.24
CA TYR A 80 26.03 1.98 6.66
C TYR A 80 25.35 3.13 7.41
N LYS A 81 24.57 3.94 6.67
CA LYS A 81 23.65 4.91 7.27
C LYS A 81 22.37 4.19 7.67
N CYS A 82 22.02 4.22 8.94
CA CYS A 82 20.81 3.61 9.43
C CYS A 82 20.16 4.39 10.58
N GLU A 83 18.83 4.42 10.57
CA GLU A 83 18.01 5.10 11.56
C GLU A 83 16.81 4.24 11.97
N ASN A 84 16.40 4.39 13.22
CA ASN A 84 15.20 3.77 13.76
C ASN A 84 13.97 4.64 13.46
N ILE A 85 12.89 3.97 13.08
CA ILE A 85 11.58 4.63 12.89
C ILE A 85 10.93 4.78 14.27
N PRO A 86 10.36 5.96 14.59
CA PRO A 86 9.72 6.17 15.88
C PRO A 86 8.54 5.20 16.08
N THR A 87 8.31 4.79 17.33
CA THR A 87 7.15 3.97 17.67
C THR A 87 5.86 4.75 17.38
N PRO A 88 4.96 4.22 16.55
CA PRO A 88 3.75 4.93 16.17
C PRO A 88 2.83 5.14 17.37
N VAL A 89 2.22 6.32 17.44
CA VAL A 89 1.20 6.68 18.44
C VAL A 89 -0.20 6.59 17.85
N VAL A 90 -1.22 6.76 18.68
CA VAL A 90 -2.64 6.70 18.24
C VAL A 90 -2.95 7.74 17.16
N ALA A 91 -2.29 8.90 17.17
CA ALA A 91 -2.45 9.90 16.12
C ALA A 91 -1.98 9.38 14.74
N ASP A 92 -0.86 8.66 14.69
CA ASP A 92 -0.34 8.05 13.46
C ASP A 92 -1.28 6.97 12.94
N PHE A 93 -1.94 6.23 13.84
CA PHE A 93 -2.96 5.26 13.47
C PHE A 93 -4.18 5.91 12.81
N GLN A 94 -4.65 7.04 13.34
CA GLN A 94 -5.78 7.75 12.75
C GLN A 94 -5.42 8.31 11.37
N ALA A 95 -4.24 8.93 11.24
CA ALA A 95 -3.71 9.34 9.94
C ALA A 95 -3.60 8.13 8.98
N GLY A 96 -3.13 6.98 9.47
CA GLY A 96 -3.06 5.75 8.68
C GLY A 96 -4.43 5.25 8.19
N LYS A 97 -5.53 5.52 8.88
CA LYS A 97 -6.88 5.20 8.39
C LYS A 97 -7.35 6.12 7.27
N GLU A 98 -6.92 7.38 7.29
CA GLU A 98 -7.30 8.37 6.28
C GLU A 98 -6.63 8.07 4.93
N PHE A 99 -5.39 7.59 4.96
CA PHE A 99 -4.60 7.31 3.76
C PHE A 99 -4.47 5.81 3.40
N GLY A 100 -4.77 4.92 4.35
CA GLY A 100 -4.67 3.48 4.18
C GLY A 100 -5.92 2.86 3.56
N ASN A 101 -5.75 1.77 2.82
CA ASN A 101 -6.89 0.96 2.40
C ASN A 101 -7.52 0.31 3.63
N ASN A 102 -8.85 0.25 3.72
CA ASN A 102 -9.59 -0.43 4.79
C ASN A 102 -9.11 -1.88 5.04
N GLY A 103 -8.56 -2.57 4.03
CA GLY A 103 -7.96 -3.90 4.16
C GLY A 103 -6.54 -3.95 4.76
N GLN A 104 -5.87 -2.81 4.94
CA GLN A 104 -4.54 -2.70 5.57
C GLN A 104 -4.62 -2.41 7.07
N CYS A 105 -5.82 -2.15 7.61
CA CYS A 105 -6.04 -1.91 9.04
C CYS A 105 -6.09 -3.23 9.83
N ASN A 106 -4.93 -3.85 10.02
CA ASN A 106 -4.74 -4.97 10.95
C ASN A 106 -4.05 -4.45 12.24
N PRO A 107 -4.56 -4.79 13.44
CA PRO A 107 -3.98 -4.32 14.72
C PRO A 107 -2.51 -4.70 14.93
N THR A 108 -1.97 -5.69 14.21
CA THR A 108 -0.54 -6.05 14.22
C THR A 108 0.33 -4.95 13.61
N TYR A 109 -0.15 -4.18 12.63
CA TYR A 109 0.61 -3.06 12.05
C TYR A 109 0.79 -1.90 13.03
N LEU A 110 -0.14 -1.71 13.97
CA LEU A 110 -0.02 -0.68 15.00
C LEU A 110 1.12 -0.97 15.98
N ARG A 111 1.38 -2.25 16.26
CA ARG A 111 2.32 -2.67 17.30
C ARG A 111 3.68 -3.13 16.77
N SER A 112 3.74 -3.59 15.52
CA SER A 112 4.89 -4.36 15.00
C SER A 112 5.11 -4.13 13.51
N ALA A 113 4.99 -2.89 13.04
CA ALA A 113 5.39 -2.55 11.68
C ALA A 113 6.91 -2.71 11.54
N ILE A 114 7.35 -3.92 11.17
CA ILE A 114 8.67 -4.15 10.59
C ILE A 114 8.64 -3.45 9.23
N TRP A 115 8.99 -2.17 9.24
CA TRP A 115 9.17 -1.39 8.03
C TRP A 115 10.66 -1.27 7.80
N CYS A 116 11.17 -2.07 6.87
CA CYS A 116 12.51 -1.86 6.32
C CYS A 116 12.34 -1.05 5.04
N ALA A 117 12.76 0.21 5.07
CA ALA A 117 12.74 1.07 3.90
C ALA A 117 14.15 1.54 3.55
N ILE A 118 14.48 1.41 2.27
CA ILE A 118 15.72 1.89 1.71
C ILE A 118 15.42 3.22 1.04
N CYS A 119 15.69 4.31 1.76
CA CYS A 119 15.54 5.66 1.21
C CYS A 119 16.79 6.00 0.41
N LYS A 120 16.70 5.88 -0.91
CA LYS A 120 17.72 6.44 -1.83
C LYS A 120 17.51 7.95 -1.87
N GLY A 121 18.46 8.72 -1.35
CA GLY A 121 18.40 10.18 -1.45
C GLY A 121 18.20 10.61 -2.91
N SER A 122 17.12 11.34 -3.18
CA SER A 122 16.89 11.93 -4.49
C SER A 122 17.92 13.04 -4.69
N ASN A 123 18.94 12.80 -5.52
CA ASN A 123 19.76 13.89 -6.04
C ASN A 123 18.89 14.61 -7.08
N SER A 124 18.14 15.62 -6.64
CA SER A 124 17.40 16.52 -7.53
C SER A 124 18.39 17.38 -8.31
N ARG A 125 18.89 16.82 -9.41
CA ARG A 125 19.37 17.54 -10.58
C ARG A 125 18.70 16.87 -11.76
N ASP A 126 17.52 17.39 -12.09
CA ASP A 126 16.91 17.51 -13.42
C ASP A 126 15.56 18.22 -13.27
#